data_AF-A0AAX1EGF0-F1
#
_entry.id   AF-A0AAX1EGF0-F1
#
_cell.length_a   1.000
_cell.length_b   1.000
_cell.length_c   1.000
_cell.angle_alpha   90.00
_cell.angle_beta   90.00
_cell.angle_gamma   90.00
#
_symmetry.space_group_name_H-M   'P 1'
#
loop_
_entity.id
_entity.type
_entity.pdbx_description
1 polymer ?
#
loop_
_entity_poly.entity_id
_entity_poly.type
_entity_poly.pdbx_seq_one_letter_code
_entity_poly.pdbx_strand_id
1 'polypeptide(L)'
;MQKKFAGINVETLVLVAAWKNPFVFQGCFKITELHRDNTSLFFFRCESRHINQTDILQHAFSPDEYEFTHLYNESGLIQLNILNQAQENSLYLLKYALHITLGEMLSSRKVHFTSIDDMAMQALINKVKPILNRECNTLPEENHIGFAVAMDFCPKDEMALFAALGLLEKLKNQDTKII
;
A
#
# COMPACT_ATOMS: atom_id res chain seq x y z
N MET A 1 11.09 21.12 -21.38
CA MET A 1 10.04 21.65 -20.50
C MET A 1 9.86 20.66 -19.35
N GLN A 2 10.33 20.98 -18.13
CA GLN A 2 10.11 20.09 -16.97
C GLN A 2 8.61 20.12 -16.66
N LYS A 3 7.92 18.99 -16.84
CA LYS A 3 6.51 18.86 -16.41
C LYS A 3 6.46 19.03 -14.90
N LYS A 4 5.66 19.97 -14.40
CA LYS A 4 5.38 20.14 -12.97
C LYS A 4 4.81 18.83 -12.41
N PHE A 5 5.17 18.49 -11.17
CA PHE A 5 4.61 17.33 -10.48
C PHE A 5 3.08 17.43 -10.44
N ALA A 6 2.39 16.41 -10.97
CA ALA A 6 0.93 16.39 -11.10
C ALA A 6 0.25 15.57 -9.99
N GLY A 7 0.95 14.60 -9.42
CA GLY A 7 0.43 13.67 -8.43
C GLY A 7 1.04 12.27 -8.60
N ILE A 8 0.45 11.32 -7.88
CA ILE A 8 0.78 9.90 -7.97
C ILE A 8 -0.50 9.09 -8.18
N ASN A 9 -0.39 7.97 -8.88
CA ASN A 9 -1.33 6.89 -8.79
C ASN A 9 -0.87 5.93 -7.68
N VAL A 10 -1.78 5.55 -6.80
CA VAL A 10 -1.57 4.57 -5.72
C VAL A 10 -2.44 3.37 -6.03
N GLU A 11 -1.80 2.30 -6.49
CA GLU A 11 -2.43 1.00 -6.69
C GLU A 11 -2.16 0.13 -5.47
N THR A 12 -3.22 -0.29 -4.77
CA THR A 12 -3.15 -1.14 -3.60
C THR A 12 -3.66 -2.52 -3.95
N LEU A 13 -2.80 -3.53 -3.82
CA LEU A 13 -3.16 -4.94 -3.98
C LEU A 13 -3.19 -5.60 -2.61
N VAL A 14 -4.36 -6.08 -2.19
CA VAL A 14 -4.53 -6.93 -1.00
C VAL A 14 -4.48 -8.39 -1.43
N LEU A 15 -3.44 -9.09 -0.99
CA LEU A 15 -3.16 -10.50 -1.26
C LEU A 15 -3.80 -11.42 -0.22
N VAL A 16 -3.76 -10.99 1.04
CA VAL A 16 -4.31 -11.74 2.19
C VAL A 16 -5.26 -10.82 2.94
N ALA A 17 -6.47 -11.32 3.20
CA ALA A 17 -7.46 -10.65 4.06
C ALA A 17 -8.01 -11.66 5.09
N ALA A 18 -7.45 -11.65 6.29
CA ALA A 18 -7.90 -12.47 7.40
C ALA A 18 -8.88 -11.67 8.27
N TRP A 19 -10.18 -11.97 8.12
CA TRP A 19 -11.26 -11.28 8.83
C TRP A 19 -11.59 -11.87 10.21
N LYS A 20 -10.65 -12.61 10.81
CA LYS A 20 -10.77 -13.10 12.19
C LYS A 20 -9.94 -12.20 13.08
N ASN A 21 -10.54 -11.65 14.13
CA ASN A 21 -9.87 -10.66 14.98
C ASN A 21 -8.54 -11.17 15.59
N PRO A 22 -7.47 -10.34 15.57
CA PRO A 22 -7.40 -9.04 14.90
C PRO A 22 -7.43 -9.19 13.36
N PHE A 23 -8.11 -8.30 12.65
CA PHE A 23 -8.12 -8.36 11.18
C PHE A 23 -6.69 -8.14 10.65
N VAL A 24 -6.24 -9.02 9.75
CA VAL A 24 -4.88 -8.93 9.17
C VAL A 24 -4.97 -8.82 7.65
N PHE A 25 -4.28 -7.83 7.12
CA PHE A 25 -4.14 -7.60 5.68
C PHE A 25 -2.68 -7.66 5.27
N GLN A 26 -2.39 -8.33 4.17
CA GLN A 26 -1.07 -8.33 3.56
C GLN A 26 -1.18 -8.06 2.07
N GLY A 27 -0.19 -7.36 1.53
CA GLY A 27 -0.27 -6.91 0.15
C GLY A 27 0.89 -6.03 -0.27
N CYS A 28 0.68 -5.30 -1.36
CA CYS A 28 1.62 -4.31 -1.83
C CYS A 28 0.95 -3.02 -2.31
N PHE A 29 1.67 -1.93 -2.19
CA PHE A 29 1.37 -0.66 -2.84
C PHE A 29 2.33 -0.46 -4.01
N LYS A 30 1.78 -0.11 -5.18
CA LYS A 30 2.54 0.40 -6.31
C LYS A 30 2.22 1.89 -6.46
N ILE A 31 3.25 2.70 -6.28
CA ILE A 31 3.17 4.15 -6.39
C ILE A 31 3.79 4.54 -7.72
N THR A 32 3.02 5.19 -8.59
CA THR A 32 3.49 5.62 -9.92
C THR A 32 3.30 7.13 -10.05
N GLU A 33 4.33 7.87 -10.45
CA GLU A 33 4.21 9.30 -10.71
C GLU A 33 3.30 9.55 -11.92
N LEU A 34 2.33 10.47 -11.80
CA LEU A 34 1.44 10.77 -12.93
C LEU A 34 2.25 11.40 -14.08
N HIS A 35 2.07 10.85 -15.28
CA HIS A 35 2.71 11.28 -16.53
C HIS A 35 4.23 11.06 -16.62
N ARG A 36 4.80 10.23 -15.73
CA ARG A 36 6.22 9.84 -15.71
C ARG A 36 6.34 8.36 -15.31
N ASP A 37 7.47 7.74 -15.66
CA ASP A 37 7.68 6.30 -15.39
C ASP A 37 8.34 6.02 -14.03
N ASN A 38 8.33 7.00 -13.12
CA ASN A 38 8.90 6.82 -11.78
C ASN A 38 7.94 5.97 -10.92
N THR A 39 8.41 4.81 -10.46
CA THR A 39 7.61 3.84 -9.71
C THR A 39 8.33 3.40 -8.43
N SER A 40 7.55 3.25 -7.36
CA SER A 40 8.00 2.75 -6.07
C SER A 40 7.05 1.65 -5.57
N LEU A 41 7.62 0.60 -5.00
CA LEU A 41 6.88 -0.55 -4.48
C LEU A 41 7.06 -0.66 -2.97
N PHE A 42 5.96 -0.91 -2.27
CA PHE A 42 5.95 -1.19 -0.85
C PHE A 42 5.19 -2.47 -0.55
N PHE A 43 5.74 -3.34 0.29
CA PHE A 43 5.06 -4.54 0.77
C PHE A 43 4.67 -4.35 2.22
N PHE A 44 3.46 -4.75 2.59
CA PHE A 44 2.93 -4.45 3.91
C PHE A 44 2.30 -5.66 4.59
N ARG A 45 2.32 -5.60 5.92
CA ARG A 45 1.41 -6.31 6.81
C ARG A 45 0.74 -5.31 7.74
N CYS A 46 -0.58 -5.19 7.62
CA CYS A 46 -1.41 -4.33 8.45
C CYS A 46 -2.28 -5.17 9.38
N GLU A 47 -2.33 -4.80 10.65
CA GLU A 47 -3.38 -5.21 11.58
C GLU A 47 -4.39 -4.08 11.68
N SER A 48 -5.68 -4.41 11.64
CA SER A 48 -6.73 -3.42 11.88
C SER A 48 -7.36 -3.61 13.25
N ARG A 49 -7.71 -2.47 13.86
CA ARG A 49 -8.38 -2.41 15.17
C ARG A 49 -9.90 -2.43 15.08
N HIS A 50 -10.45 -2.38 13.86
CA HIS A 50 -11.87 -2.57 13.62
C HIS A 50 -12.34 -3.93 14.15
N ILE A 51 -13.49 -3.95 14.82
CA ILE A 51 -14.07 -5.17 15.39
C ILE A 51 -14.93 -5.87 14.35
N ASN A 52 -15.70 -5.09 13.56
CA ASN A 52 -16.60 -5.58 12.54
C ASN A 52 -16.22 -5.03 11.16
N GLN A 53 -16.44 -5.83 10.11
CA GLN A 53 -16.20 -5.40 8.72
C GLN A 53 -17.06 -4.18 8.35
N THR A 54 -18.26 -4.07 8.91
CA THR A 54 -19.16 -2.93 8.69
C THR A 54 -18.56 -1.62 9.18
N ASP A 55 -17.66 -1.67 10.15
CA ASP A 55 -17.04 -0.46 10.71
C ASP A 55 -16.22 0.27 9.65
N ILE A 56 -15.55 -0.48 8.75
CA ILE A 56 -14.78 0.03 7.61
C ILE A 56 -15.68 0.78 6.61
N LEU A 57 -16.94 0.37 6.45
CA LEU A 57 -17.88 1.00 5.52
C LEU A 57 -18.63 2.20 6.11
N GLN A 58 -18.86 2.18 7.43
CA GLN A 58 -19.77 3.12 8.08
C GLN A 58 -19.06 4.28 8.77
N HIS A 59 -17.81 4.08 9.20
CA HIS A 59 -17.06 5.10 9.93
C HIS A 59 -16.15 5.87 8.97
N ALA A 60 -15.93 7.14 9.29
CA ALA A 60 -14.92 7.94 8.61
C ALA A 60 -13.53 7.32 8.81
N PHE A 61 -12.67 7.50 7.82
CA PHE A 61 -11.27 7.06 7.90
C PHE A 61 -10.59 7.60 9.16
N SER A 62 -9.93 6.70 9.89
CA SER A 62 -9.02 7.03 10.98
C SER A 62 -7.71 6.26 10.78
N PRO A 63 -6.54 6.93 10.76
CA PRO A 63 -5.26 6.25 10.59
C PRO A 63 -4.89 5.34 11.78
N ASP A 64 -5.51 5.54 12.94
CA ASP A 64 -5.24 4.74 14.14
C ASP A 64 -5.87 3.35 14.08
N GLU A 65 -6.85 3.16 13.18
CA GLU A 65 -7.51 1.87 12.93
C GLU A 65 -6.67 0.91 12.08
N TYR A 66 -5.54 1.39 11.54
CA TYR A 66 -4.66 0.66 10.65
C TYR A 66 -3.23 0.71 11.16
N GLU A 67 -2.76 -0.41 11.70
CA GLU A 67 -1.42 -0.56 12.25
C GLU A 67 -0.54 -1.37 11.29
N PHE A 68 0.36 -0.69 10.58
CA PHE A 68 1.40 -1.38 9.83
C PHE A 68 2.40 -1.98 10.81
N THR A 69 2.35 -3.30 10.96
CA THR A 69 3.34 -4.05 11.74
C THR A 69 4.62 -4.29 10.95
N HIS A 70 4.51 -4.34 9.63
CA HIS A 70 5.64 -4.47 8.72
C HIS A 70 5.38 -3.63 7.47
N LEU A 71 6.40 -2.89 7.05
CA LEU A 71 6.41 -2.16 5.79
C LEU A 71 7.80 -2.29 5.18
N TYR A 72 7.87 -2.78 3.94
CA TYR A 72 9.12 -2.99 3.23
C TYR A 72 9.13 -2.16 1.96
N ASN A 73 10.30 -1.71 1.56
CA ASN A 73 10.60 -1.27 0.21
C ASN A 73 11.72 -2.14 -0.37
N GLU A 74 12.25 -1.76 -1.53
CA GLU A 74 13.39 -2.44 -2.17
C GLU A 74 14.68 -2.46 -1.32
N SER A 75 14.82 -1.54 -0.37
CA SER A 75 15.97 -1.45 0.55
C SER A 75 15.79 -2.30 1.80
N GLY A 76 14.61 -2.92 2.00
CA GLY A 76 14.30 -3.76 3.15
C GLY A 76 13.22 -3.17 4.07
N LEU A 77 13.26 -3.57 5.34
CA LEU A 77 12.27 -3.16 6.35
C LEU A 77 12.41 -1.67 6.69
N ILE A 78 11.31 -0.93 6.61
CA ILE A 78 11.21 0.47 7.02
C ILE A 78 10.96 0.51 8.53
N GLN A 79 11.77 1.27 9.27
CA GLN A 79 11.65 1.42 10.72
C GLN A 79 10.53 2.41 11.06
N LEU A 80 9.37 1.89 11.44
CA LEU A 80 8.15 2.69 11.67
C LEU A 80 8.14 3.46 13.00
N ASN A 81 9.10 3.20 13.89
CA ASN A 81 9.24 3.86 15.18
C ASN A 81 10.10 5.14 15.14
N ILE A 82 10.74 5.44 14.00
CA ILE A 82 11.66 6.58 13.84
C ILE A 82 11.32 7.29 12.52
N LEU A 83 10.06 7.70 12.36
CA LEU A 83 9.60 8.43 11.18
C LEU A 83 9.71 9.94 11.42
N ASN A 84 10.16 10.67 10.41
CA ASN A 84 9.98 12.12 10.37
C ASN A 84 8.57 12.48 9.87
N GLN A 85 8.19 13.76 10.01
CA GLN A 85 6.84 14.22 9.65
C GLN A 85 6.44 13.90 8.20
N ALA A 86 7.37 14.01 7.25
CA ALA A 86 7.07 13.71 5.85
C ALA A 86 6.77 12.22 5.65
N GLN A 87 7.55 11.35 6.32
CA GLN A 87 7.31 9.91 6.32
C GLN A 87 6.00 9.53 7.02
N GLU A 88 5.64 10.20 8.12
CA GLU A 88 4.34 10.02 8.78
C GLU A 88 3.18 10.38 7.85
N ASN A 89 3.29 11.50 7.12
CA ASN A 89 2.28 11.93 6.16
C ASN A 89 2.17 10.95 4.98
N SER A 90 3.29 10.42 4.51
CA SER A 90 3.28 9.35 3.51
C SER A 90 2.61 8.07 4.04
N LEU A 91 2.87 7.71 5.30
CA LEU A 91 2.25 6.54 5.94
C LEU A 91 0.73 6.73 6.08
N TYR A 92 0.28 7.92 6.44
CA TYR A 92 -1.13 8.30 6.46
C TYR A 92 -1.78 8.05 5.09
N LEU A 93 -1.13 8.45 4.00
CA LEU A 93 -1.63 8.23 2.64
C LEU A 93 -1.74 6.74 2.29
N LEU A 94 -0.76 5.91 2.68
CA LEU A 94 -0.85 4.45 2.47
C LEU A 94 -1.99 3.81 3.28
N LYS A 95 -2.19 4.23 4.54
CA LYS A 95 -3.31 3.78 5.37
C LYS A 95 -4.65 4.17 4.76
N TYR A 96 -4.75 5.39 4.23
CA TYR A 96 -5.94 5.87 3.55
C TYR A 96 -6.23 5.05 2.28
N ALA A 97 -5.22 4.81 1.44
CA ALA A 97 -5.36 3.98 0.25
C ALA A 97 -5.82 2.55 0.60
N LEU A 98 -5.28 1.96 1.67
CA LEU A 98 -5.73 0.66 2.17
C LEU A 98 -7.19 0.71 2.63
N HIS A 99 -7.60 1.73 3.38
CA HIS A 99 -8.98 1.89 3.84
C HIS A 99 -9.98 1.93 2.66
N ILE A 100 -9.69 2.74 1.63
CA ILE A 100 -10.50 2.80 0.40
C ILE A 100 -10.56 1.42 -0.27
N THR A 101 -9.42 0.75 -0.40
CA THR A 101 -9.33 -0.59 -1.00
C THR A 101 -10.19 -1.62 -0.27
N LEU A 102 -10.16 -1.62 1.07
CA LEU A 102 -10.97 -2.52 1.88
C LEU A 102 -12.46 -2.18 1.78
N GLY A 103 -12.81 -0.89 1.73
CA GLY A 103 -14.18 -0.44 1.50
C GLY A 103 -14.74 -0.94 0.16
N GLU A 104 -13.95 -0.84 -0.91
CA GLU A 104 -14.32 -1.39 -2.22
C GLU A 104 -14.38 -2.93 -2.22
N MET A 105 -13.47 -3.60 -1.52
CA MET A 105 -13.47 -5.06 -1.37
C MET A 105 -14.77 -5.56 -0.72
N LEU A 106 -15.20 -4.90 0.35
CA LEU A 106 -16.42 -5.23 1.07
C LEU A 106 -17.68 -4.87 0.26
N SER A 107 -17.65 -3.76 -0.47
CA SER A 107 -18.79 -3.28 -1.27
C SER A 107 -19.02 -4.08 -2.56
N SER A 108 -17.95 -4.62 -3.15
CA SER A 108 -17.99 -5.28 -4.47
C SER A 108 -18.50 -6.73 -4.45
N ARG A 109 -18.94 -7.26 -3.30
CA ARG A 109 -19.27 -8.70 -3.07
C ARG A 109 -18.13 -9.67 -3.45
N LYS A 110 -16.90 -9.20 -3.72
CA LYS A 110 -15.72 -10.04 -4.00
C LYS A 110 -15.06 -10.55 -2.71
N VAL A 111 -15.84 -10.95 -1.72
CA VAL A 111 -15.35 -11.48 -0.41
C VAL A 111 -14.87 -12.95 -0.52
N HIS A 112 -14.74 -13.49 -1.74
CA HIS A 112 -14.47 -14.91 -1.96
C HIS A 112 -13.02 -15.37 -1.81
N PHE A 113 -12.12 -14.56 -1.27
CA PHE A 113 -10.79 -15.04 -0.86
C PHE A 113 -10.80 -15.56 0.59
N THR A 114 -11.71 -16.50 0.85
CA THR A 114 -11.75 -17.30 2.07
C THR A 114 -10.70 -18.41 1.97
N SER A 115 -9.73 -18.38 2.88
CA SER A 115 -8.63 -19.35 3.07
C SER A 115 -7.74 -19.58 1.84
N ILE A 116 -6.54 -19.01 1.88
CA ILE A 116 -5.45 -19.33 0.95
C ILE A 116 -4.77 -20.60 1.49
N ASP A 117 -4.90 -21.72 0.78
CA ASP A 117 -4.13 -22.93 1.08
C ASP A 117 -2.64 -22.75 0.68
N ASP A 118 -1.78 -23.68 1.11
CA ASP A 118 -0.33 -23.59 0.84
C ASP A 118 0.00 -23.54 -0.66
N MET A 119 -0.85 -24.12 -1.52
CA MET A 119 -0.67 -24.11 -2.97
C MET A 119 -1.00 -22.74 -3.57
N ALA A 120 -2.09 -22.12 -3.13
CA ALA A 120 -2.44 -20.76 -3.48
C ALA A 120 -1.38 -19.77 -2.97
N MET A 121 -0.84 -19.99 -1.77
CA MET A 121 0.28 -19.20 -1.25
C MET A 121 1.53 -19.32 -2.12
N GLN A 122 1.92 -20.54 -2.53
CA GLN A 122 3.05 -20.73 -3.45
C GLN A 122 2.80 -20.12 -4.83
N ALA A 123 1.55 -20.16 -5.33
CA ALA A 123 1.19 -19.47 -6.56
C ALA A 123 1.33 -17.95 -6.43
N LEU A 124 0.97 -17.37 -5.28
CA LEU A 124 1.20 -15.95 -4.99
C LEU A 124 2.69 -15.62 -4.91
N ILE A 125 3.47 -16.42 -4.20
CA ILE A 125 4.93 -16.26 -4.12
C ILE A 125 5.53 -16.27 -5.53
N ASN A 126 5.18 -17.25 -6.36
CA ASN A 126 5.71 -17.36 -7.72
C ASN A 126 5.29 -16.19 -8.63
N LYS A 127 4.12 -15.59 -8.39
CA LYS A 127 3.64 -14.43 -9.16
C LYS A 127 4.24 -13.11 -8.69
N VAL A 128 4.56 -12.98 -7.40
CA VAL A 128 5.14 -11.76 -6.81
C VAL A 128 6.67 -11.77 -6.89
N LYS A 129 7.31 -12.95 -6.93
CA LYS A 129 8.78 -13.10 -7.02
C LYS A 129 9.42 -12.36 -8.20
N PRO A 130 8.88 -12.37 -9.44
CA PRO A 130 9.42 -11.58 -10.54
C PRO A 130 9.33 -10.07 -10.30
N ILE A 131 8.31 -9.62 -9.56
CA ILE A 131 8.13 -8.21 -9.17
C ILE A 131 9.19 -7.80 -8.15
N LEU A 132 9.41 -8.65 -7.14
CA LEU A 132 10.48 -8.47 -6.14
C LEU A 132 11.87 -8.45 -6.79
N ASN A 133 12.09 -9.29 -7.80
CA ASN A 133 13.34 -9.37 -8.55
C ASN A 133 13.52 -8.25 -9.59
N ARG A 134 12.55 -7.34 -9.75
CA ARG A 134 12.52 -6.31 -10.82
C ARG A 134 12.57 -6.90 -12.24
N GLU A 135 12.18 -8.15 -12.39
CA GLU A 135 12.06 -8.83 -13.69
C GLU A 135 10.75 -8.41 -14.38
N CYS A 136 9.76 -7.91 -13.63
CA CYS A 136 8.48 -7.44 -14.16
C CYS A 136 7.98 -6.19 -13.40
N ASN A 137 7.62 -5.13 -14.13
CA ASN A 137 7.11 -3.86 -13.57
C ASN A 137 5.57 -3.79 -13.50
N THR A 138 4.88 -4.84 -13.96
CA THR A 138 3.43 -4.92 -13.99
C THR A 138 2.95 -5.97 -12.98
N LEU A 139 2.06 -5.55 -12.09
CA LEU A 139 1.31 -6.49 -11.26
C LEU A 139 0.48 -7.38 -12.22
N PRO A 140 0.46 -8.70 -12.03
CA PRO A 140 -0.24 -9.56 -12.98
C PRO A 140 -1.75 -9.32 -12.88
N GLU A 141 -2.46 -9.50 -14.00
CA GLU A 141 -3.88 -9.17 -14.13
C GLU A 141 -4.75 -9.74 -13.00
N GLU A 142 -5.74 -8.92 -12.60
CA GLU A 142 -6.60 -9.01 -11.41
C GLU A 142 -7.26 -10.37 -11.13
N ASN A 143 -7.31 -11.28 -12.11
CA ASN A 143 -8.24 -12.41 -12.02
C ASN A 143 -7.82 -13.53 -11.06
N HIS A 144 -6.59 -13.56 -10.51
CA HIS A 144 -6.13 -14.76 -9.77
C HIS A 144 -5.09 -14.52 -8.65
N ILE A 145 -4.99 -13.34 -8.05
CA ILE A 145 -3.91 -13.03 -7.06
C ILE A 145 -4.44 -12.33 -5.81
N GLY A 146 -5.42 -11.46 -5.93
CA GLY A 146 -5.95 -10.71 -4.80
C GLY A 146 -6.98 -9.69 -5.25
N PHE A 147 -7.23 -8.69 -4.42
CA PHE A 147 -8.12 -7.57 -4.73
C PHE A 147 -7.30 -6.30 -4.88
N ALA A 148 -7.41 -5.62 -6.02
CA ALA A 148 -6.65 -4.42 -6.33
C ALA A 148 -7.57 -3.21 -6.54
N VAL A 149 -7.13 -2.05 -6.07
CA VAL A 149 -7.78 -0.75 -6.31
C VAL A 149 -6.70 0.27 -6.62
N ALA A 150 -6.92 1.05 -7.68
CA ALA A 150 -6.05 2.16 -8.05
C ALA A 150 -6.76 3.49 -7.78
N MET A 151 -6.04 4.41 -7.15
CA MET A 151 -6.53 5.77 -6.90
C MET A 151 -5.50 6.82 -7.30
N ASP A 152 -5.95 7.89 -7.93
CA ASP A 152 -5.12 9.05 -8.19
C ASP A 152 -5.11 9.99 -6.98
N PHE A 153 -3.91 10.39 -6.58
CA PHE A 153 -3.67 11.37 -5.53
C PHE A 153 -2.97 12.60 -6.10
N CYS A 154 -3.73 13.68 -6.22
CA CYS A 154 -3.25 14.98 -6.70
C CYS A 154 -3.16 15.94 -5.51
N PRO A 155 -1.96 16.22 -4.97
CA PRO A 155 -1.82 17.04 -3.77
C PRO A 155 -2.24 18.49 -4.02
N LYS A 156 -2.94 19.06 -3.04
CA LYS A 156 -3.45 20.44 -3.09
C LYS A 156 -2.73 21.41 -2.15
N ASP A 157 -1.96 20.88 -1.21
CA ASP A 157 -1.16 21.61 -0.24
C ASP A 157 0.26 21.02 -0.15
N GLU A 158 1.15 21.72 0.55
CA GLU A 158 2.55 21.33 0.68
C GLU A 158 2.72 20.01 1.44
N MET A 159 1.92 19.77 2.48
CA MET A 159 1.99 18.56 3.29
C MET A 159 1.65 17.32 2.45
N ALA A 160 0.56 17.40 1.68
CA ALA A 160 0.15 16.39 0.72
C ALA A 160 1.21 16.18 -0.38
N LEU A 161 1.84 17.26 -0.86
CA LEU A 161 2.91 17.17 -1.84
C LEU A 161 4.11 16.40 -1.27
N PHE A 162 4.58 16.75 -0.08
CA PHE A 162 5.69 16.05 0.57
C PHE A 162 5.37 14.59 0.88
N ALA A 163 4.12 14.28 1.24
CA ALA A 163 3.67 12.90 1.42
C ALA A 163 3.81 12.08 0.13
N ALA A 164 3.35 12.62 -1.01
CA ALA A 164 3.43 11.95 -2.30
C ALA A 164 4.89 11.79 -2.77
N LEU A 165 5.70 12.83 -2.61
CA LEU A 165 7.13 12.78 -2.94
C LEU A 165 7.87 11.78 -2.05
N GLY A 166 7.58 11.73 -0.75
CA GLY A 166 8.16 10.76 0.18
C GLY A 166 7.89 9.31 -0.22
N LEU A 167 6.71 9.02 -0.77
CA LEU A 167 6.38 7.70 -1.31
C LEU A 167 7.18 7.37 -2.58
N LEU A 168 7.31 8.33 -3.50
CA LEU A 168 8.16 8.16 -4.69
C LEU A 168 9.64 8.00 -4.33
N GLU A 169 10.10 8.69 -3.28
CA GLU A 169 11.45 8.57 -2.72
C GLU A 169 11.63 7.32 -1.84
N LYS A 170 10.62 6.45 -1.77
CA LYS A 170 10.65 5.15 -1.07
C LYS A 170 10.81 5.28 0.44
N LEU A 171 10.38 6.39 1.03
CA LEU A 171 10.54 6.67 2.46
C LEU A 171 11.98 6.58 2.96
N LYS A 172 12.97 6.86 2.09
CA LYS A 172 14.38 6.90 2.50
C LYS A 172 14.55 7.87 3.68
N ASN A 173 15.30 7.43 4.69
CA ASN A 173 15.80 8.36 5.69
C ASN A 173 16.71 9.36 4.99
N GLN A 174 16.51 10.66 5.22
CA GLN A 174 17.40 11.69 4.66
C GLN A 174 18.80 11.69 5.29
N ASP A 175 19.11 10.76 6.20
CA ASP A 175 20.43 10.63 6.81
C ASP A 175 21.29 9.57 6.10
N THR A 176 21.95 10.00 5.03
CA THR A 176 23.27 9.48 4.70
C THR A 176 24.14 10.57 4.10
N LYS A 177 24.43 11.62 4.89
CA LYS A 177 25.74 12.25 4.81
C LYS A 177 26.63 11.56 5.84
N ILE A 178 27.28 10.48 5.41
CA ILE A 178 28.51 10.04 6.08
C ILE A 178 29.52 11.13 5.75
N ILE A 179 29.91 11.88 6.79
CA ILE A 179 31.08 12.76 6.77
C ILE A 179 32.33 11.86 6.69
#